data_AF-A0A919Y6X9-F1
#
_entry.id   AF-A0A919Y6X9-F1
#
_cell.length_a   1.000
_cell.length_b   1.000
_cell.length_c   1.000
_cell.angle_alpha   90.00
_cell.angle_beta   90.00
_cell.angle_gamma   90.00
#
_symmetry.space_group_name_H-M   'P 1'
#
loop_
_entity.id
_entity.type
_entity.pdbx_description
1 polymer ?
#
loop_
_entity_poly.entity_id
_entity_poly.type
_entity_poly.pdbx_seq_one_letter_code
_entity_poly.pdbx_strand_id
1 'polypeptide(L)'
;MTEYYKDLTYYSLHHFENAQNIGWINEVNEHNKGGVPSEFIDNLWLYVKRPFNEIRGNLNCCLCNGEKVHFPTLTDSVELSKLGLSEIRVISETGEQKYAAPSIMLHYISEHGYCPPEEFIKAVINGPKPGSSEYQAYEERYNIESLWGESDETVIISEKLRIGALNNNRSLIHDNSTYCDIITRDGSLLNVAIKSKHIELAKDLILLGADLNKFSGIELNNAVFELENEVVQLLLSHKIMINVSTPKLNPLFTAIRKGNYEASKLLLENGINANLKYTNEFMKNMDAYTLAKHSNREQIVDLLKEYF
;
A
#
# COMPACT_ATOMS: atom_id res chain seq x y z
N MET A 1 -8.71 -13.49 5.05
CA MET A 1 -7.46 -13.09 4.35
C MET A 1 -6.67 -12.25 5.34
N THR A 2 -5.41 -12.62 5.58
CA THR A 2 -4.49 -11.82 6.40
C THR A 2 -3.93 -10.70 5.51
N GLU A 3 -3.97 -9.46 6.00
CA GLU A 3 -3.44 -8.30 5.28
C GLU A 3 -1.94 -8.50 5.03
N TYR A 4 -1.49 -8.26 3.79
CA TYR A 4 -0.08 -8.33 3.42
C TYR A 4 0.34 -7.05 2.71
N TYR A 5 1.42 -6.44 3.21
CA TYR A 5 2.13 -5.34 2.57
C TYR A 5 3.62 -5.63 2.71
N LYS A 6 4.33 -5.69 1.57
CA LYS A 6 5.78 -5.86 1.58
C LYS A 6 6.41 -4.71 2.36
N ASP A 7 7.41 -5.02 3.18
CA ASP A 7 8.12 -3.99 3.94
C ASP A 7 8.66 -2.90 3.01
N LEU A 8 8.63 -1.66 3.52
CA LEU A 8 9.08 -0.44 2.84
C LEU A 8 8.23 0.03 1.65
N THR A 9 7.12 -0.64 1.36
CA THR A 9 6.10 -0.10 0.44
C THR A 9 5.29 1.02 1.12
N TYR A 10 4.83 2.02 0.36
CA TYR A 10 4.05 3.09 0.99
C TYR A 10 2.69 2.63 1.47
N TYR A 11 2.29 3.24 2.57
CA TYR A 11 1.02 3.05 3.20
C TYR A 11 -0.11 3.65 2.36
N SER A 12 -1.14 2.84 2.12
CA SER A 12 -2.31 3.27 1.36
C SER A 12 -3.60 2.56 1.78
N LEU A 13 -3.70 2.09 3.04
CA LEU A 13 -4.88 1.34 3.49
C LEU A 13 -6.10 2.27 3.64
N HIS A 14 -5.98 3.31 4.46
CA HIS A 14 -7.09 4.23 4.75
C HIS A 14 -7.04 5.49 3.89
N HIS A 15 -5.83 5.97 3.62
CA HIS A 15 -5.54 7.19 2.89
C HIS A 15 -4.12 7.06 2.32
N PHE A 16 -3.79 7.92 1.37
CA PHE A 16 -2.45 8.03 0.82
C PHE A 16 -1.60 8.89 1.75
N GLU A 17 -0.47 8.36 2.21
CA GLU A 17 0.43 9.10 3.09
C GLU A 17 1.88 8.71 2.83
N ASN A 18 2.82 9.56 3.28
CA ASN A 18 4.25 9.34 3.15
C ASN A 18 4.79 8.47 4.30
N ALA A 19 4.09 7.39 4.62
CA ALA A 19 4.50 6.40 5.60
C ALA A 19 4.75 5.05 4.91
N GLN A 20 5.65 4.23 5.46
CA GLN A 20 5.99 2.92 4.91
C GLN A 20 5.45 1.79 5.77
N ASN A 21 4.93 0.75 5.11
CA ASN A 21 4.44 -0.47 5.74
C ASN A 21 5.61 -1.29 6.29
N ILE A 22 5.48 -1.79 7.52
CA ILE A 22 6.44 -2.72 8.14
C ILE A 22 5.67 -3.84 8.85
N GLY A 23 6.10 -5.10 8.66
CA GLY A 23 5.61 -6.23 9.46
C GLY A 23 4.21 -6.72 9.10
N TRP A 24 3.67 -6.33 7.95
CA TRP A 24 2.40 -6.83 7.41
C TRP A 24 2.64 -8.11 6.61
N ILE A 25 3.04 -9.17 7.30
CA ILE A 25 3.48 -10.44 6.68
C ILE A 25 2.37 -11.50 6.63
N ASN A 26 2.56 -12.51 5.77
CA ASN A 26 1.70 -13.69 5.70
C ASN A 26 2.51 -14.98 5.47
N GLU A 27 1.83 -16.13 5.49
CA GLU A 27 2.44 -17.46 5.30
C GLU A 27 3.00 -17.70 3.88
N VAL A 28 2.53 -16.93 2.89
CA VAL A 28 2.82 -17.16 1.47
C VAL A 28 4.05 -16.38 1.01
N ASN A 29 4.23 -15.16 1.51
CA ASN A 29 5.28 -14.27 1.04
C ASN A 29 6.54 -14.36 1.91
N GLU A 30 7.68 -14.30 1.23
CA GLU A 30 8.98 -14.24 1.88
C GLU A 30 9.11 -12.97 2.73
N HIS A 31 9.74 -13.13 3.89
CA HIS A 31 10.04 -12.07 4.83
C HIS A 31 11.41 -12.34 5.45
N ASN A 32 12.09 -11.27 5.83
CA ASN A 32 13.42 -11.36 6.42
C ASN A 32 13.34 -12.07 7.78
N LYS A 33 14.30 -12.96 8.04
CA LYS A 33 14.44 -13.66 9.31
C LYS A 33 15.80 -13.41 9.93
N GLY A 34 15.85 -13.28 11.25
CA GLY A 34 17.07 -12.97 11.98
C GLY A 34 16.81 -12.52 13.41
N GLY A 35 17.89 -12.25 14.14
CA GLY A 35 17.80 -11.63 15.46
C GLY A 35 17.70 -10.11 15.36
N VAL A 36 17.07 -9.50 16.36
CA VAL A 36 17.04 -8.05 16.55
C VAL A 36 17.71 -7.67 17.88
N PRO A 37 18.23 -6.44 18.04
CA PRO A 37 18.78 -5.97 19.31
C PRO A 37 17.74 -6.02 20.45
N SER A 38 18.15 -6.31 21.68
CA SER A 38 17.24 -6.30 22.84
C SER A 38 16.66 -4.91 23.09
N GLU A 39 17.49 -3.87 22.95
CA GLU A 39 17.07 -2.46 23.05
C GLU A 39 15.97 -2.10 22.05
N PHE A 40 15.97 -2.71 20.86
CA PHE A 40 14.90 -2.52 19.89
C PHE A 40 13.58 -3.09 20.41
N ILE A 41 13.59 -4.29 21.01
CA ILE A 41 12.38 -4.90 21.61
C ILE A 41 11.85 -4.03 22.73
N ASP A 42 12.72 -3.57 23.64
CA ASP A 42 12.35 -2.73 24.78
C ASP A 42 11.70 -1.42 24.32
N ASN A 43 12.24 -0.78 23.29
CA ASN A 43 11.67 0.43 22.71
C ASN A 43 10.38 0.17 21.93
N LEU A 44 10.30 -0.93 21.17
CA LEU A 44 9.11 -1.30 20.41
C LEU A 44 7.88 -1.47 21.32
N TRP A 45 8.09 -1.97 22.54
CA TRP A 45 7.04 -2.07 23.56
C TRP A 45 6.42 -0.73 23.92
N LEU A 46 7.17 0.38 23.90
CA LEU A 46 6.63 1.71 24.20
C LEU A 46 5.57 2.13 23.16
N TYR A 47 5.78 1.75 21.91
CA TYR A 47 4.81 1.94 20.81
C TYR A 47 3.59 1.05 20.95
N VAL A 48 3.77 -0.22 21.31
CA VAL A 48 2.65 -1.17 21.44
C VAL A 48 1.73 -0.83 22.63
N LYS A 49 2.28 -0.29 23.73
CA LYS A 49 1.49 0.17 24.89
C LYS A 49 0.61 1.39 24.59
N ARG A 50 0.95 2.16 23.56
CA ARG A 50 0.21 3.36 23.13
C ARG A 50 -0.17 3.25 21.64
N PRO A 51 -1.09 2.33 21.30
CA PRO A 51 -1.47 2.13 19.93
C PRO A 51 -2.11 3.38 19.34
N PHE A 52 -1.80 3.65 18.08
CA PHE A 52 -2.27 4.84 17.38
C PHE A 52 -3.71 4.63 16.87
N ASN A 53 -3.97 3.50 16.20
CA ASN A 53 -5.31 3.10 15.76
C ASN A 53 -5.73 1.83 16.49
N GLU A 54 -6.89 1.85 17.17
CA GLU A 54 -7.28 0.79 18.12
C GLU A 54 -8.04 -0.40 17.53
N ILE A 55 -8.47 -0.35 16.25
CA ILE A 55 -9.14 -1.48 15.57
C ILE A 55 -8.58 -1.63 14.17
N ARG A 56 -7.51 -2.41 14.05
CA ARG A 56 -6.98 -2.87 12.78
C ARG A 56 -6.41 -4.28 12.90
N GLY A 57 -6.93 -5.19 12.08
CA GLY A 57 -6.44 -6.55 11.96
C GLY A 57 -7.30 -7.60 12.67
N ASN A 58 -6.99 -8.86 12.36
CA ASN A 58 -7.51 -10.02 13.06
C ASN A 58 -6.47 -10.43 14.13
N LEU A 59 -6.92 -10.80 15.33
CA LEU A 59 -6.07 -11.26 16.45
C LEU A 59 -5.13 -12.42 16.10
N ASN A 60 -5.43 -13.14 15.02
CA ASN A 60 -4.78 -14.41 14.71
C ASN A 60 -3.49 -14.19 13.91
N CYS A 61 -2.38 -14.68 14.45
CA CYS A 61 -1.14 -14.84 13.72
C CYS A 61 -1.38 -15.73 12.50
N CYS A 62 -0.98 -15.24 11.33
CA CYS A 62 -1.05 -15.95 10.06
C CYS A 62 -0.01 -17.08 9.93
N LEU A 63 0.95 -17.18 10.85
CA LEU A 63 2.06 -18.14 10.82
C LEU A 63 1.92 -19.27 11.86
N CYS A 64 0.99 -19.17 12.81
CA CYS A 64 0.83 -20.15 13.90
C CYS A 64 0.01 -21.41 13.53
N ASN A 65 -0.35 -21.64 12.26
CA ASN A 65 -1.17 -22.81 11.84
C ASN A 65 -2.45 -23.07 12.68
N GLY A 66 -3.07 -22.02 13.23
CA GLY A 66 -4.28 -22.14 14.05
C GLY A 66 -4.04 -22.44 15.54
N GLU A 67 -2.79 -22.47 15.99
CA GLU A 67 -2.47 -22.43 17.42
C GLU A 67 -2.82 -21.06 18.01
N LYS A 68 -3.17 -21.04 19.31
CA LYS A 68 -3.41 -19.78 20.01
C LYS A 68 -2.12 -18.97 20.00
N VAL A 69 -2.22 -17.70 19.60
CA VAL A 69 -1.11 -16.76 19.65
C VAL A 69 -0.62 -16.65 21.09
N HIS A 70 0.59 -17.13 21.33
CA HIS A 70 1.31 -16.90 22.57
C HIS A 70 2.05 -15.58 22.45
N PHE A 71 1.70 -14.64 23.32
CA PHE A 71 2.44 -13.40 23.45
C PHE A 71 3.61 -13.64 24.42
N PRO A 72 4.84 -13.19 24.08
CA PRO A 72 5.98 -13.34 24.96
C PRO A 72 5.65 -12.71 26.32
N THR A 73 5.71 -13.54 27.37
CA THR A 73 5.37 -13.14 28.74
C THR A 73 6.54 -12.34 29.29
N LEU A 74 6.50 -11.02 29.17
CA LEU A 74 7.44 -10.12 29.84
C LEU A 74 6.74 -9.50 31.05
N THR A 75 7.15 -10.01 32.22
CA THR A 75 7.05 -9.60 33.64
C THR A 75 5.94 -8.69 34.19
N ASP A 76 5.20 -7.92 33.41
CA ASP A 76 4.07 -7.11 33.90
C ASP A 76 2.76 -7.60 33.28
N SER A 77 1.99 -8.34 34.08
CA SER A 77 0.83 -9.14 33.70
C SER A 77 -0.43 -8.35 33.30
N VAL A 78 -0.31 -7.13 32.78
CA VAL A 78 -1.47 -6.29 32.44
C VAL A 78 -1.16 -5.47 31.19
N GLU A 79 -1.59 -5.95 30.01
CA GLU A 79 -1.89 -5.19 28.76
C GLU A 79 -1.87 -6.05 27.48
N LEU A 80 -1.95 -7.38 27.57
CA LEU A 80 -2.04 -8.27 26.40
C LEU A 80 -3.34 -8.12 25.58
N SER A 81 -4.35 -7.37 26.05
CA SER A 81 -5.67 -7.33 25.41
C SER A 81 -5.73 -6.56 24.09
N LYS A 82 -4.72 -5.75 23.74
CA LYS A 82 -4.69 -4.95 22.50
C LYS A 82 -3.66 -5.42 21.46
N LEU A 83 -2.84 -6.41 21.79
CA LEU A 83 -1.78 -6.88 20.89
C LEU A 83 -2.40 -7.62 19.69
N GLY A 84 -2.11 -7.13 18.49
CA GLY A 84 -2.68 -7.61 17.22
C GLY A 84 -4.02 -7.03 16.81
N LEU A 85 -4.52 -6.04 17.54
CA LEU A 85 -5.72 -5.27 17.17
C LEU A 85 -5.41 -3.83 16.77
N SER A 86 -4.14 -3.45 16.77
CA SER A 86 -3.75 -2.06 16.65
C SER A 86 -2.60 -1.82 15.69
N GLU A 87 -2.56 -0.61 15.19
CA GLU A 87 -1.42 -0.08 14.45
C GLU A 87 -0.56 0.78 15.37
N ILE A 88 0.76 0.64 15.22
CA ILE A 88 1.75 1.55 15.78
C ILE A 88 2.31 2.47 14.69
N ARG A 89 2.65 3.69 15.09
CA ARG A 89 3.32 4.67 14.24
C ARG A 89 4.71 4.93 14.78
N VAL A 90 5.71 4.85 13.91
CA VAL A 90 7.12 5.10 14.26
C VAL A 90 7.65 6.17 13.32
N ILE A 91 8.44 7.09 13.86
CA ILE A 91 9.04 8.18 13.10
C ILE A 91 10.55 8.05 13.27
N SER A 92 11.31 8.32 12.21
CA SER A 92 12.76 8.41 12.31
C SER A 92 13.18 9.57 13.22
N GLU A 93 14.43 9.54 13.67
CA GLU A 93 15.04 10.58 14.48
C GLU A 93 14.93 11.98 13.85
N THR A 94 14.98 12.06 12.52
CA THR A 94 14.86 13.32 11.78
C THR A 94 13.41 13.79 11.59
N GLY A 95 12.42 12.94 11.81
CA GLY A 95 11.02 13.23 11.48
C GLY A 95 10.62 12.94 10.02
N GLU A 96 11.60 12.69 9.14
CA GLU A 96 11.38 12.60 7.70
C GLU A 96 10.76 11.27 7.26
N GLN A 97 11.12 10.16 7.91
CA GLN A 97 10.61 8.83 7.58
C GLN A 97 9.58 8.42 8.63
N LYS A 98 8.45 7.91 8.15
CA LYS A 98 7.33 7.48 8.97
C LYS A 98 7.01 6.03 8.62
N TYR A 99 6.64 5.25 9.63
CA TYR A 99 6.37 3.84 9.48
C TYR A 99 5.04 3.47 10.14
N ALA A 100 4.38 2.52 9.50
CA ALA A 100 3.09 1.97 9.88
C ALA A 100 3.26 0.46 10.06
N ALA A 101 3.08 -0.03 11.29
CA ALA A 101 3.27 -1.44 11.58
C ALA A 101 2.14 -2.01 12.45
N PRO A 102 1.80 -3.30 12.31
CA PRO A 102 0.82 -3.92 13.18
C PRO A 102 1.45 -4.24 14.54
N SER A 103 0.72 -4.08 15.64
CA SER A 103 1.23 -4.39 16.97
C SER A 103 1.58 -5.87 17.16
N ILE A 104 0.97 -6.78 16.39
CA ILE A 104 1.32 -8.21 16.37
C ILE A 104 2.75 -8.48 15.86
N MET A 105 3.42 -7.49 15.26
CA MET A 105 4.82 -7.63 14.83
C MET A 105 5.74 -8.10 15.97
N LEU A 106 5.49 -7.70 17.23
CA LEU A 106 6.24 -8.24 18.38
C LEU A 106 6.20 -9.76 18.47
N HIS A 107 5.04 -10.36 18.22
CA HIS A 107 4.87 -11.81 18.17
C HIS A 107 5.62 -12.40 16.97
N TYR A 108 5.58 -11.76 15.80
CA TYR A 108 6.33 -12.21 14.63
C TYR A 108 7.85 -12.25 14.88
N ILE A 109 8.37 -11.25 15.59
CA ILE A 109 9.80 -11.17 15.90
C ILE A 109 10.19 -12.24 16.93
N SER A 110 9.39 -12.40 17.99
CA SER A 110 9.70 -13.33 19.09
C SER A 110 9.49 -14.80 18.73
N GLU A 111 8.40 -15.15 18.06
CA GLU A 111 7.98 -16.54 17.83
C GLU A 111 8.27 -17.04 16.41
N HIS A 112 8.41 -16.13 15.44
CA HIS A 112 8.63 -16.48 14.03
C HIS A 112 9.96 -15.98 13.45
N GLY A 113 10.77 -15.30 14.28
CA GLY A 113 12.08 -14.80 13.90
C GLY A 113 12.06 -13.76 12.80
N TYR A 114 10.92 -13.07 12.59
CA TYR A 114 10.83 -11.96 11.65
C TYR A 114 11.83 -10.86 12.03
N CYS A 115 12.57 -10.36 11.06
CA CYS A 115 13.55 -9.30 11.23
C CYS A 115 13.14 -8.08 10.40
N PRO A 116 12.68 -6.98 11.03
CA PRO A 116 12.32 -5.76 10.32
C PRO A 116 13.53 -5.13 9.59
N PRO A 117 13.29 -4.27 8.59
CA PRO A 117 14.34 -3.49 7.94
C PRO A 117 15.19 -2.67 8.93
N GLU A 118 16.48 -2.51 8.62
CA GLU A 118 17.44 -1.83 9.51
C GLU A 118 17.05 -0.36 9.81
N GLU A 119 16.52 0.35 8.81
CA GLU A 119 16.01 1.72 8.96
C GLU A 119 14.84 1.82 9.94
N PHE A 120 13.94 0.83 9.94
CA PHE A 120 12.87 0.76 10.93
C PHE A 120 13.41 0.47 12.33
N ILE A 121 14.38 -0.44 12.44
CA ILE A 121 15.05 -0.75 13.73
C ILE A 121 15.68 0.52 14.31
N LYS A 122 16.42 1.28 13.49
CA LYS A 122 17.02 2.57 13.89
C LYS A 122 15.95 3.59 14.29
N ALA A 123 14.85 3.69 13.56
CA ALA A 123 13.76 4.60 13.90
C ALA A 123 13.10 4.25 15.25
N VAL A 124 12.89 2.96 15.54
CA VAL A 124 12.38 2.52 16.85
C VAL A 124 13.35 2.83 17.98
N ILE A 125 14.66 2.68 17.78
CA ILE A 125 15.68 2.95 18.82
C ILE A 125 15.87 4.47 19.03
N ASN A 126 16.12 5.22 17.95
CA ASN A 126 16.55 6.63 18.03
C ASN A 126 15.41 7.65 17.88
N GLY A 127 14.30 7.25 17.27
CA GLY A 127 13.18 8.14 16.97
C GLY A 127 12.40 8.60 18.22
N PRO A 128 11.52 9.60 18.05
CA PRO A 128 10.68 10.09 19.15
C PRO A 128 9.75 8.98 19.66
N LYS A 129 9.66 8.86 20.99
CA LYS A 129 8.87 7.83 21.65
C LYS A 129 7.46 8.33 21.98
N PRO A 130 6.44 7.46 22.01
CA PRO A 130 5.10 7.87 22.40
C PRO A 130 5.06 8.56 23.76
N GLY A 131 4.51 9.77 23.81
CA GLY A 131 4.51 10.63 25.00
C GLY A 131 5.66 11.61 25.12
N SER A 132 6.67 11.56 24.25
CA SER A 132 7.60 12.68 24.07
C SER A 132 6.89 13.86 23.39
N SER A 133 7.41 15.08 23.59
CA SER A 133 6.85 16.28 22.96
C SER A 133 6.95 16.24 21.44
N GLU A 134 8.03 15.65 20.92
CA GLU A 134 8.26 15.46 19.49
C GLU A 134 7.24 14.50 18.87
N TYR A 135 6.94 13.40 19.57
CA TYR A 135 5.91 12.45 19.10
C TYR A 135 4.51 13.07 19.18
N GLN A 136 4.20 13.80 20.25
CA GLN A 136 2.92 14.53 20.39
C GLN A 136 2.70 15.54 19.24
N ALA A 137 3.75 16.25 18.83
CA ALA A 137 3.68 17.17 17.70
C ALA A 137 3.33 16.44 16.38
N TYR A 138 3.80 15.21 16.20
CA TYR A 138 3.37 14.36 15.08
C TYR A 138 1.91 13.93 15.21
N GLU A 139 1.47 13.50 16.41
CA GLU A 139 0.07 13.10 16.65
C GLU A 139 -0.91 14.25 16.34
N GLU A 140 -0.59 15.48 16.76
CA GLU A 140 -1.40 16.67 16.46
C GLU A 140 -1.49 16.96 14.95
N ARG A 141 -0.42 16.67 14.21
CA ARG A 141 -0.36 16.78 12.75
C ARG A 141 -0.78 15.50 12.03
N TYR A 142 -1.30 14.48 12.70
CA TYR A 142 -1.81 13.31 12.01
C TYR A 142 -3.28 13.52 11.64
N ASN A 143 -3.52 14.31 10.59
CA ASN A 143 -4.87 14.55 10.07
C ASN A 143 -4.83 14.81 8.56
N ILE A 144 -6.01 14.82 7.93
CA ILE A 144 -6.15 14.98 6.48
C ILE A 144 -5.61 16.34 5.97
N GLU A 145 -5.75 17.42 6.74
CA GLU A 145 -5.31 18.76 6.33
C GLU A 145 -3.79 18.87 6.27
N SER A 146 -3.10 18.10 7.10
CA SER A 146 -1.63 18.05 7.19
C SER A 146 -1.04 16.87 6.42
N LEU A 147 -1.84 16.20 5.60
CA LEU A 147 -1.45 14.99 4.88
C LEU A 147 -0.78 13.94 5.79
N TRP A 148 -1.36 13.73 6.98
CA TRP A 148 -0.90 12.70 7.93
C TRP A 148 0.54 12.91 8.40
N GLY A 149 0.88 14.18 8.67
CA GLY A 149 2.11 14.60 9.33
C GLY A 149 3.14 15.25 8.39
N GLU A 150 2.77 15.66 7.19
CA GLU A 150 3.65 16.42 6.29
C GLU A 150 3.90 17.84 6.81
N SER A 151 4.95 18.49 6.30
CA SER A 151 5.25 19.90 6.60
C SER A 151 4.22 20.84 5.96
N ASP A 152 4.03 22.04 6.53
CA ASP A 152 3.13 23.04 5.95
C ASP A 152 3.54 23.42 4.51
N GLU A 153 4.83 23.49 4.24
CA GLU A 153 5.37 23.73 2.89
C GLU A 153 4.96 22.61 1.91
N THR A 154 5.15 21.35 2.31
CA THR A 154 4.74 20.18 1.51
C THR A 154 3.24 20.22 1.24
N VAL A 155 2.41 20.53 2.24
CA VAL A 155 0.95 20.60 2.08
C VAL A 155 0.55 21.69 1.07
N ILE A 156 1.16 22.87 1.16
CA ILE A 156 0.87 23.99 0.24
C ILE A 156 1.25 23.62 -1.20
N ILE A 157 2.45 23.05 -1.40
CA ILE A 157 2.90 22.63 -2.73
C ILE A 157 2.01 21.50 -3.26
N SER A 158 1.66 20.52 -2.41
CA SER A 158 0.79 19.41 -2.76
C SER A 158 -0.57 19.89 -3.25
N GLU A 159 -1.23 20.79 -2.51
CA GLU A 159 -2.55 21.29 -2.91
C GLU A 159 -2.48 22.11 -4.21
N LYS A 160 -1.44 22.94 -4.38
CA LYS A 160 -1.21 23.70 -5.61
C LYS A 160 -1.10 22.77 -6.82
N LEU A 161 -0.27 21.73 -6.74
CA LEU A 161 -0.05 20.79 -7.83
C LEU A 161 -1.27 19.90 -8.06
N ARG A 162 -1.99 19.50 -7.00
CA ARG A 162 -3.24 18.76 -7.10
C ARG A 162 -4.31 19.53 -7.87
N ILE A 163 -4.53 20.81 -7.53
CA ILE A 163 -5.46 21.70 -8.26
C ILE A 163 -5.00 21.89 -9.71
N GLY A 164 -3.68 22.04 -9.92
CA GLY A 164 -3.08 22.08 -11.25
C GLY A 164 -3.44 20.85 -12.09
N ALA A 165 -3.24 19.66 -11.51
CA ALA A 165 -3.53 18.40 -12.18
C ALA A 165 -5.02 18.22 -12.48
N LEU A 166 -5.91 18.55 -11.52
CA LEU A 166 -7.37 18.53 -11.74
C LEU A 166 -7.82 19.43 -12.89
N ASN A 167 -7.16 20.57 -13.06
CA ASN A 167 -7.43 21.55 -14.12
C ASN A 167 -6.63 21.30 -15.40
N ASN A 168 -5.93 20.17 -15.53
CA ASN A 168 -5.06 19.83 -16.66
C ASN A 168 -3.97 20.87 -16.96
N ASN A 169 -3.47 21.57 -15.94
CA ASN A 169 -2.42 22.58 -16.09
C ASN A 169 -1.05 21.92 -16.21
N ARG A 170 -0.73 21.42 -17.41
CA ARG A 170 0.52 20.72 -17.70
C ARG A 170 1.75 21.58 -17.43
N SER A 171 1.76 22.85 -17.81
CA SER A 171 2.93 23.73 -17.61
C SER A 171 3.30 23.87 -16.14
N LEU A 172 2.30 24.00 -15.25
CA LEU A 172 2.55 24.05 -13.81
C LEU A 172 3.25 22.79 -13.30
N ILE A 173 2.88 21.61 -13.81
CA ILE A 173 3.49 20.34 -13.43
C ILE A 173 4.93 20.24 -13.96
N HIS A 174 5.17 20.64 -15.22
CA HIS A 174 6.52 20.68 -15.79
C HIS A 174 7.46 21.62 -15.03
N ASP A 175 6.97 22.82 -14.70
CA ASP A 175 7.72 23.82 -13.93
C ASP A 175 8.07 23.35 -12.51
N ASN A 176 7.35 22.33 -12.00
CA ASN A 176 7.53 21.76 -10.67
C ASN A 176 7.83 20.25 -10.76
N SER A 177 8.52 19.82 -11.81
CA SER A 177 8.81 18.40 -12.09
C SER A 177 9.53 17.66 -10.96
N THR A 178 10.31 18.36 -10.13
CA THR A 178 10.95 17.80 -8.92
C THR A 178 9.94 17.28 -7.89
N TYR A 179 8.68 17.72 -7.97
CA TYR A 179 7.58 17.31 -7.09
C TYR A 179 6.60 16.35 -7.78
N CYS A 180 6.99 15.70 -8.89
CA CYS A 180 6.11 14.76 -9.60
C CYS A 180 5.58 13.62 -8.71
N ASP A 181 6.33 13.23 -7.67
CA ASP A 181 5.98 12.21 -6.70
C ASP A 181 5.31 12.70 -5.42
N ILE A 182 4.92 13.97 -5.38
CA ILE A 182 4.22 14.51 -4.21
C ILE A 182 2.92 13.75 -3.96
N ILE A 183 2.66 13.46 -2.69
CA ILE A 183 1.41 12.84 -2.28
C ILE A 183 0.37 13.93 -2.12
N THR A 184 -0.82 13.67 -2.65
CA THR A 184 -2.00 14.50 -2.46
C THR A 184 -3.05 13.72 -1.68
N ARG A 185 -4.07 14.40 -1.16
CA ARG A 185 -5.23 13.72 -0.55
C ARG A 185 -5.97 12.73 -1.48
N ASP A 186 -5.77 12.85 -2.79
CA ASP A 186 -6.37 12.00 -3.82
C ASP A 186 -5.41 10.89 -4.34
N GLY A 187 -4.19 10.83 -3.79
CA GLY A 187 -3.11 9.91 -4.20
C GLY A 187 -1.96 10.63 -4.88
N SER A 188 -1.21 9.91 -5.71
CA SER A 188 -0.16 10.50 -6.55
C SER A 188 -0.76 11.50 -7.55
N LEU A 189 0.04 12.46 -8.04
CA LEU A 189 -0.39 13.34 -9.12
C LEU A 189 -0.80 12.56 -10.37
N LEU A 190 -0.13 11.43 -10.65
CA LEU A 190 -0.48 10.54 -11.75
C LEU A 190 -1.87 9.95 -11.57
N ASN A 191 -2.21 9.53 -10.35
CA ASN A 191 -3.55 9.02 -10.05
C ASN A 191 -4.64 10.10 -10.22
N VAL A 192 -4.35 11.34 -9.86
CA VAL A 192 -5.25 12.48 -10.09
C VAL A 192 -5.48 12.67 -11.60
N ALA A 193 -4.40 12.71 -12.40
CA ALA A 193 -4.49 12.87 -13.84
C ALA A 193 -5.30 11.74 -14.51
N ILE A 194 -5.07 10.48 -14.11
CA ILE A 194 -5.80 9.31 -14.62
C ILE A 194 -7.29 9.39 -14.29
N LYS A 195 -7.65 9.62 -13.02
CA LYS A 195 -9.06 9.70 -12.59
C LYS A 195 -9.80 10.88 -13.20
N SER A 196 -9.10 11.97 -13.49
CA SER A 196 -9.64 13.13 -14.19
C SER A 196 -9.60 13.00 -15.71
N LYS A 197 -9.13 11.88 -16.26
CA LYS A 197 -9.03 11.58 -17.70
C LYS A 197 -8.17 12.58 -18.48
N HIS A 198 -7.17 13.15 -17.82
CA HIS A 198 -6.20 14.04 -18.44
C HIS A 198 -5.04 13.23 -19.02
N ILE A 199 -5.29 12.55 -20.14
CA ILE A 199 -4.38 11.57 -20.76
C ILE A 199 -2.98 12.14 -20.98
N GLU A 200 -2.87 13.32 -21.59
CA GLU A 200 -1.57 13.94 -21.88
C GLU A 200 -0.81 14.34 -20.62
N LEU A 201 -1.51 14.74 -19.55
CA LEU A 201 -0.88 14.99 -18.27
C LEU A 201 -0.42 13.69 -17.59
N ALA A 202 -1.21 12.61 -17.69
CA ALA A 202 -0.80 11.31 -17.18
C ALA A 202 0.46 10.81 -17.90
N LYS A 203 0.54 10.96 -19.23
CA LYS A 203 1.73 10.65 -20.02
C LYS A 203 2.93 11.50 -19.58
N ASP A 204 2.74 12.81 -19.39
CA ASP A 204 3.81 13.69 -18.90
C ASP A 204 4.35 13.22 -17.55
N LEU A 205 3.48 12.92 -16.59
CA LEU A 205 3.89 12.49 -15.25
C LEU A 205 4.70 11.18 -15.30
N ILE A 206 4.30 10.23 -16.15
CA ILE A 206 5.07 8.99 -16.37
C ILE A 206 6.45 9.32 -16.96
N LEU A 207 6.52 10.21 -17.95
CA LEU A 207 7.78 10.59 -18.60
C LEU A 207 8.69 11.47 -17.72
N LEU A 208 8.12 12.24 -16.80
CA LEU A 208 8.85 13.01 -15.79
C LEU A 208 9.43 12.11 -14.68
N GLY A 209 9.11 10.82 -14.68
CA GLY A 209 9.68 9.84 -13.77
C GLY A 209 8.88 9.64 -12.49
N ALA A 210 7.57 9.88 -12.50
CA ALA A 210 6.72 9.56 -11.35
C ALA A 210 6.89 8.08 -10.96
N ASP A 211 7.04 7.80 -9.66
CA ASP A 211 7.13 6.48 -9.07
C ASP A 211 5.80 5.73 -9.26
N LEU A 212 5.77 4.91 -10.30
CA LEU A 212 4.63 4.08 -10.70
C LEU A 212 4.25 3.04 -9.65
N ASN A 213 5.12 2.76 -8.67
CA ASN A 213 4.92 1.72 -7.68
C ASN A 213 4.72 2.28 -6.27
N LYS A 214 4.68 3.60 -6.11
CA LYS A 214 4.48 4.28 -4.83
C LYS A 214 3.33 3.66 -4.05
N PHE A 215 2.16 3.55 -4.67
CA PHE A 215 0.97 2.94 -4.05
C PHE A 215 0.62 1.58 -4.65
N SER A 216 1.63 0.71 -4.77
CA SER A 216 1.46 -0.69 -5.21
C SER A 216 0.81 -0.82 -6.60
N GLY A 217 1.17 0.06 -7.53
CA GLY A 217 0.71 0.03 -8.93
C GLY A 217 -0.77 0.31 -9.12
N ILE A 218 -1.43 0.99 -8.18
CA ILE A 218 -2.86 1.29 -8.24
C ILE A 218 -3.24 2.10 -9.49
N GLU A 219 -2.31 2.89 -10.02
CA GLU A 219 -2.42 3.68 -11.24
C GLU A 219 -2.81 2.81 -12.44
N LEU A 220 -2.26 1.59 -12.56
CA LEU A 220 -2.62 0.65 -13.63
C LEU A 220 -4.09 0.24 -13.53
N ASN A 221 -4.55 -0.15 -12.34
CA ASN A 221 -5.92 -0.58 -12.14
C ASN A 221 -6.92 0.56 -12.40
N ASN A 222 -6.57 1.80 -12.02
CA ASN A 222 -7.39 2.97 -12.28
C ASN A 222 -7.41 3.35 -13.76
N ALA A 223 -6.29 3.27 -14.48
CA ALA A 223 -6.26 3.50 -15.93
C ALA A 223 -7.15 2.49 -16.68
N VAL A 224 -7.09 1.22 -16.29
CA VAL A 224 -7.98 0.17 -16.82
C VAL A 224 -9.45 0.46 -16.50
N PHE A 225 -9.75 0.90 -15.27
CA PHE A 225 -11.11 1.24 -14.85
C PHE A 225 -11.69 2.41 -15.65
N GLU A 226 -10.87 3.41 -15.97
CA GLU A 226 -11.27 4.59 -16.75
C GLU A 226 -11.31 4.35 -18.26
N LEU A 227 -10.90 3.16 -18.73
CA LEU A 227 -10.82 2.74 -20.13
C LEU A 227 -9.70 3.44 -20.93
N GLU A 228 -8.67 3.94 -20.25
CA GLU A 228 -7.58 4.71 -20.85
C GLU A 228 -6.43 3.79 -21.33
N ASN A 229 -6.66 3.05 -22.41
CA ASN A 229 -5.75 2.00 -22.88
C ASN A 229 -4.36 2.51 -23.30
N GLU A 230 -4.26 3.76 -23.77
CA GLU A 230 -2.95 4.38 -24.07
C GLU A 230 -2.12 4.56 -22.81
N VAL A 231 -2.74 4.96 -21.70
CA VAL A 231 -2.07 5.07 -20.40
C VAL A 231 -1.74 3.68 -19.88
N VAL A 232 -2.63 2.69 -20.01
CA VAL A 232 -2.36 1.29 -19.65
C VAL A 232 -1.12 0.76 -20.38
N GLN A 233 -1.04 0.93 -21.70
CA GLN A 233 0.10 0.54 -22.51
C GLN A 233 1.40 1.20 -22.02
N LEU A 234 1.35 2.51 -21.71
CA LEU A 234 2.51 3.27 -21.27
C LEU A 234 2.99 2.84 -19.88
N LEU A 235 2.07 2.62 -18.94
CA LEU A 235 2.40 2.11 -17.60
C LEU A 235 3.06 0.73 -17.67
N LEU A 236 2.51 -0.18 -18.49
CA LEU A 236 3.06 -1.52 -18.70
C LEU A 236 4.45 -1.48 -19.36
N SER A 237 4.67 -0.59 -20.33
CA SER A 237 5.98 -0.43 -20.97
C SER A 237 7.05 0.08 -19.99
N HIS A 238 6.65 0.86 -18.98
CA HIS A 238 7.49 1.32 -17.87
C HIS A 238 7.53 0.36 -16.67
N LYS A 239 7.11 -0.89 -16.86
CA LYS A 239 7.23 -1.98 -15.87
C LYS A 239 6.57 -1.65 -14.52
N ILE A 240 5.42 -0.97 -14.55
CA ILE A 240 4.57 -0.85 -13.36
C ILE A 240 4.24 -2.24 -12.78
N MET A 241 4.17 -2.34 -11.46
CA MET A 241 3.73 -3.53 -10.76
C MET A 241 2.28 -3.87 -11.11
N ILE A 242 2.01 -5.13 -11.46
CA ILE A 242 0.67 -5.64 -11.67
C ILE A 242 0.15 -6.24 -10.35
N ASN A 243 -0.63 -5.46 -9.61
CA ASN A 243 -1.15 -5.88 -8.31
C ASN A 243 -2.31 -6.88 -8.46
N VAL A 244 -2.12 -8.11 -7.99
CA VAL A 244 -3.14 -9.18 -8.05
C VAL A 244 -3.51 -9.71 -6.67
N SER A 245 -3.17 -8.98 -5.60
CA SER A 245 -3.39 -9.41 -4.21
C SER A 245 -4.86 -9.66 -3.86
N THR A 246 -5.78 -8.91 -4.47
CA THR A 246 -7.23 -9.06 -4.27
C THR A 246 -7.95 -8.96 -5.60
N PRO A 247 -9.18 -9.50 -5.72
CA PRO A 247 -9.96 -9.38 -6.96
C PRO A 247 -10.39 -7.94 -7.28
N LYS A 248 -10.24 -6.99 -6.32
CA LYS A 248 -10.48 -5.56 -6.51
C LYS A 248 -9.26 -4.86 -7.11
N LEU A 249 -8.06 -5.29 -6.72
CA LEU A 249 -6.80 -4.71 -7.18
C LEU A 249 -6.30 -5.35 -8.49
N ASN A 250 -6.73 -6.59 -8.80
CA ASN A 250 -6.38 -7.27 -10.04
C ASN A 250 -6.91 -6.52 -11.29
N PRO A 251 -6.04 -5.96 -12.14
CA PRO A 251 -6.45 -5.15 -13.28
C PRO A 251 -7.15 -5.96 -14.38
N LEU A 252 -6.87 -7.27 -14.54
CA LEU A 252 -7.59 -8.11 -15.50
C LEU A 252 -9.05 -8.33 -15.06
N PHE A 253 -9.27 -8.52 -13.77
CA PHE A 253 -10.63 -8.59 -13.22
C PHE A 253 -11.38 -7.26 -13.42
N THR A 254 -10.70 -6.12 -13.25
CA THR A 254 -11.27 -4.80 -13.55
C THR A 254 -11.61 -4.67 -15.04
N ALA A 255 -10.70 -5.04 -15.95
CA ALA A 255 -10.92 -5.00 -17.39
C ALA A 255 -12.14 -5.82 -17.80
N ILE A 256 -12.29 -7.05 -17.28
CA ILE A 256 -13.45 -7.92 -17.55
C ILE A 256 -14.76 -7.28 -17.09
N ARG A 257 -14.82 -6.76 -15.85
CA ARG A 257 -16.03 -6.10 -15.34
C ARG A 257 -16.43 -4.90 -16.20
N LYS A 258 -15.45 -4.12 -16.64
CA LYS A 258 -15.65 -2.97 -17.52
C LYS A 258 -15.90 -3.34 -18.99
N GLY A 259 -15.67 -4.59 -19.38
CA GLY A 259 -15.74 -5.04 -20.77
C GLY A 259 -14.61 -4.47 -21.65
N ASN A 260 -13.48 -4.09 -21.03
CA ASN A 260 -12.34 -3.51 -21.72
C ASN A 260 -11.49 -4.63 -22.36
N TYR A 261 -11.82 -4.98 -23.60
CA TYR A 261 -11.09 -5.99 -24.37
C TYR A 261 -9.61 -5.63 -24.54
N GLU A 262 -9.32 -4.39 -24.93
CA GLU A 262 -7.95 -3.95 -25.22
C GLU A 262 -7.06 -4.00 -23.97
N ALA A 263 -7.53 -3.48 -22.83
CA ALA A 263 -6.78 -3.64 -21.58
C ALA A 263 -6.60 -5.10 -21.19
N SER A 264 -7.61 -5.97 -21.40
CA SER A 264 -7.49 -7.40 -21.13
C SER A 264 -6.36 -8.03 -21.95
N LYS A 265 -6.30 -7.69 -23.25
CA LYS A 265 -5.25 -8.13 -24.16
C LYS A 265 -3.87 -7.63 -23.72
N LEU A 266 -3.72 -6.33 -23.47
CA LEU A 266 -2.46 -5.73 -23.02
C LEU A 266 -1.93 -6.36 -21.73
N LEU A 267 -2.81 -6.65 -20.76
CA LEU A 267 -2.42 -7.27 -19.50
C LEU A 267 -1.96 -8.72 -19.70
N LEU A 268 -2.65 -9.49 -20.54
CA LEU A 268 -2.28 -10.88 -20.88
C LEU A 268 -0.94 -10.95 -21.62
N GLU A 269 -0.73 -10.05 -22.60
CA GLU A 269 0.55 -9.92 -23.33
C GLU A 269 1.70 -9.53 -22.39
N ASN A 270 1.42 -8.83 -21.29
CA ASN A 270 2.39 -8.49 -20.25
C ASN A 270 2.47 -9.52 -19.11
N GLY A 271 1.94 -10.74 -19.33
CA GLY A 271 2.19 -11.89 -18.46
C GLY A 271 1.38 -11.93 -17.17
N ILE A 272 0.25 -11.21 -17.09
CA ILE A 272 -0.64 -11.37 -15.93
C ILE A 272 -1.17 -12.81 -15.87
N ASN A 273 -1.16 -13.41 -14.67
CA ASN A 273 -1.69 -14.76 -14.48
C ASN A 273 -3.23 -14.78 -14.48
N ALA A 274 -3.84 -15.20 -15.61
CA ALA A 274 -5.29 -15.33 -15.75
C ALA A 274 -5.91 -16.52 -14.98
N ASN A 275 -5.09 -17.49 -14.56
CA ASN A 275 -5.50 -18.68 -13.81
C ASN A 275 -5.67 -18.42 -12.30
N LEU A 276 -5.30 -17.23 -11.82
CA LEU A 276 -5.40 -16.90 -10.39
C LEU A 276 -6.87 -16.90 -9.94
N LYS A 277 -7.15 -17.71 -8.91
CA LYS A 277 -8.49 -17.91 -8.36
C LYS A 277 -8.68 -17.14 -7.07
N TYR A 278 -9.82 -16.47 -6.96
CA TYR A 278 -10.21 -15.77 -5.75
C TYR A 278 -11.42 -16.42 -5.09
N THR A 279 -11.39 -16.45 -3.76
CA THR A 279 -12.51 -16.83 -2.91
C THR A 279 -12.70 -15.77 -1.84
N ASN A 280 -13.91 -15.21 -1.75
CA ASN A 280 -14.33 -14.30 -0.68
C ASN A 280 -15.84 -14.49 -0.42
N GLU A 281 -16.45 -13.60 0.36
CA GLU A 281 -17.87 -13.68 0.71
C GLU A 281 -18.82 -13.67 -0.51
N PHE A 282 -18.37 -13.13 -1.64
CA PHE A 282 -19.17 -12.94 -2.86
C PHE A 282 -18.75 -13.83 -4.04
N MET A 283 -17.59 -14.51 -3.99
CA MET A 283 -17.09 -15.36 -5.07
C MET A 283 -16.38 -16.60 -4.53
N LYS A 284 -16.48 -17.72 -5.26
CA LYS A 284 -15.84 -18.99 -4.89
C LYS A 284 -15.00 -19.53 -6.03
N ASN A 285 -13.69 -19.67 -5.80
CA ASN A 285 -12.70 -20.18 -6.76
C ASN A 285 -12.82 -19.55 -8.14
N MET A 286 -13.06 -18.23 -8.19
CA MET A 286 -13.32 -17.50 -9.42
C MET A 286 -12.00 -17.05 -10.05
N ASP A 287 -11.71 -17.52 -11.25
CA ASP A 287 -10.64 -17.03 -12.13
C ASP A 287 -11.17 -16.04 -13.18
N ALA A 288 -10.27 -15.51 -14.02
CA ALA A 288 -10.61 -14.53 -15.04
C ALA A 288 -11.60 -15.09 -16.08
N TYR A 289 -11.43 -16.35 -16.49
CA TYR A 289 -12.31 -17.01 -17.45
C TYR A 289 -13.74 -17.16 -16.91
N THR A 290 -13.87 -17.63 -15.68
CA THR A 290 -15.17 -17.78 -15.01
C THR A 290 -15.86 -16.43 -14.85
N LEU A 291 -15.11 -15.40 -14.43
CA LEU A 291 -15.64 -14.04 -14.31
C LEU A 291 -16.12 -13.50 -15.66
N ALA A 292 -15.37 -13.71 -16.74
CA ALA A 292 -15.72 -13.22 -18.08
C ALA A 292 -17.01 -13.87 -18.60
N LYS A 293 -17.21 -15.17 -18.35
CA LYS A 293 -18.47 -15.85 -18.64
C LYS A 293 -19.64 -15.30 -17.85
N HIS A 294 -19.50 -15.18 -16.52
CA HIS A 294 -20.55 -14.62 -15.66
C HIS A 294 -20.90 -13.17 -16.02
N SER A 295 -19.93 -12.41 -16.53
CA SER A 295 -20.10 -11.01 -16.93
C SER A 295 -20.55 -10.85 -18.39
N ASN A 296 -20.85 -11.95 -19.10
CA ASN A 296 -21.24 -11.97 -20.52
C ASN A 296 -20.26 -11.21 -21.43
N ARG A 297 -18.95 -11.43 -21.25
CA ARG A 297 -17.88 -10.80 -22.04
C ARG A 297 -17.32 -11.76 -23.09
N GLU A 298 -18.11 -12.09 -24.10
CA GLU A 298 -17.78 -13.13 -25.10
C GLU A 298 -16.40 -12.93 -25.75
N GLN A 299 -16.11 -11.71 -26.22
CA GLN A 299 -14.80 -11.40 -26.82
C GLN A 299 -13.62 -11.64 -25.87
N ILE A 300 -13.81 -11.34 -24.57
CA ILE A 300 -12.76 -11.56 -23.57
C ILE A 300 -12.67 -13.05 -23.20
N VAL A 301 -13.79 -13.79 -23.21
CA VAL A 301 -13.77 -15.26 -23.05
C VAL A 301 -12.96 -15.91 -24.16
N ASP A 302 -13.13 -15.48 -25.40
CA ASP A 302 -12.39 -16.01 -26.55
C ASP A 302 -10.91 -15.64 -26.48
N LEU A 303 -10.58 -14.37 -26.20
CA LEU A 303 -9.21 -13.94 -25.94
C LEU A 303 -8.54 -14.78 -24.85
N LEU A 304 -9.26 -15.02 -23.75
CA LEU A 304 -8.74 -15.78 -22.61
C LEU A 304 -8.35 -17.20 -23.03
N LYS A 305 -9.14 -17.89 -23.88
CA LYS A 305 -8.84 -19.26 -24.37
C LYS A 305 -7.50 -19.37 -25.07
N GLU A 306 -6.96 -18.29 -25.63
CA GLU A 306 -5.65 -18.29 -26.29
C GLU A 306 -4.48 -18.39 -25.29
N TYR A 307 -4.74 -18.15 -24.00
CA TYR A 307 -3.74 -18.12 -22.91
C TYR A 307 -3.88 -19.29 -21.91
N PHE A 308 -4.67 -20.32 -22.23
CA PHE A 308 -4.80 -21.57 -21.43
C PHE A 308 -4.33 -22.80 -22.21
#